data_AF-A0A7V2DDR9-F1
#
_entry.id   AF-A0A7V2DDR9-F1
#
_cell.length_a   1.000
_cell.length_b   1.000
_cell.length_c   1.000
_cell.angle_alpha   90.00
_cell.angle_beta   90.00
_cell.angle_gamma   90.00
#
_symmetry.space_group_name_H-M   'P 1'
#
loop_
_entity.id
_entity.type
_entity.pdbx_description
1 polymer ?
#
loop_
_entity_poly.entity_id
_entity_poly.type
_entity_poly.pdbx_seq_one_letter_code
_entity_poly.pdbx_strand_id
1 'polypeptide(L)' 'MRRLYLKTGDQVVHLRYPEWGFGIVVEERNSNILGGMSYVKITFRDGCTRVFDNNFANSCCCYHAGIRRCSD' A
#
# COMPACT_ATOMS: atom_id res chain seq x y z
N MET A 1 7.12 -13.63 2.68
CA MET A 1 6.33 -12.76 1.77
C MET A 1 5.11 -12.10 2.42
N ARG A 2 4.38 -12.73 3.37
CA ARG A 2 3.23 -12.12 4.10
C ARG A 2 3.48 -10.74 4.74
N ARG A 3 4.74 -10.40 5.06
CA ARG A 3 5.12 -9.11 5.65
C ARG A 3 5.04 -7.92 4.68
N LEU A 4 5.00 -8.15 3.35
CA LEU A 4 4.96 -7.07 2.36
C LEU A 4 3.55 -6.73 1.86
N TYR A 5 2.60 -7.65 2.05
CA TYR A 5 1.21 -7.46 1.66
C TYR A 5 0.50 -6.59 2.68
N LEU A 6 -0.02 -5.43 2.25
CA LEU A 6 -0.66 -4.45 3.11
C LEU A 6 -2.13 -4.78 3.41
N LYS A 7 -2.61 -4.41 4.59
CA LYS A 7 -3.99 -4.60 5.05
C LYS A 7 -4.52 -3.31 5.65
N THR A 8 -5.85 -3.18 5.71
CA THR A 8 -6.51 -2.06 6.42
C THR A 8 -5.97 -1.92 7.84
N GLY A 9 -5.63 -0.68 8.22
CA GLY A 9 -5.04 -0.34 9.52
C GLY A 9 -3.51 -0.26 9.52
N ASP A 10 -2.82 -0.84 8.54
CA ASP A 10 -1.36 -0.73 8.47
C ASP A 10 -0.92 0.73 8.32
N GLN A 11 0.04 1.14 9.15
CA GLN A 11 0.74 2.42 9.00
C GLN A 11 1.91 2.28 8.02
N VAL A 12 2.07 3.25 7.15
CA VAL A 12 3.09 3.23 6.11
C VAL A 12 3.78 4.59 5.92
N VAL A 13 4.89 4.57 5.20
CA VAL A 13 5.55 5.76 4.63
C VAL A 13 5.89 5.51 3.16
N HIS A 14 6.07 6.58 2.40
CA HIS A 14 6.57 6.52 1.03
C HIS A 14 8.03 6.97 0.96
N LEU A 15 8.95 6.05 0.63
CA LEU A 15 10.40 6.34 0.66
C LEU A 15 10.85 7.43 -0.33
N ARG A 16 10.13 7.59 -1.45
CA ARG A 16 10.46 8.57 -2.49
C ARG A 16 9.71 9.91 -2.37
N TYR A 17 8.70 9.96 -1.50
CA TYR A 17 7.85 11.14 -1.28
C TYR A 17 7.66 11.34 0.23
N PRO A 18 8.75 11.63 0.97
CA PRO A 18 8.69 11.78 2.42
C PRO A 18 7.74 12.91 2.86
N GLU A 19 7.49 13.90 2.00
CA GLU A 19 6.59 15.02 2.24
C GLU A 19 5.11 14.61 2.39
N TRP A 20 4.73 13.41 1.93
CA TRP A 20 3.38 12.88 2.17
C TRP A 20 3.16 12.51 3.66
N GLY A 21 4.25 12.33 4.40
CA GLY A 21 4.22 11.89 5.80
C GLY A 21 3.73 10.45 5.97
N PHE A 22 3.29 10.12 7.18
CA PHE A 22 2.71 8.81 7.48
C PHE A 22 1.38 8.64 6.74
N GLY A 23 1.14 7.44 6.23
CA GLY A 23 -0.14 7.00 5.69
C GLY A 23 -0.76 5.89 6.52
N ILE A 24 -2.08 5.78 6.46
CA ILE A 24 -2.83 4.63 6.97
C ILE A 24 -3.56 3.97 5.80
N VAL A 25 -3.47 2.64 5.71
CA VAL A 25 -4.28 1.87 4.77
C VAL A 25 -5.74 1.90 5.25
N VAL A 26 -6.60 2.53 4.48
CA VAL A 26 -8.03 2.70 4.79
C VAL A 26 -8.92 1.69 4.07
N GLU A 27 -8.41 1.05 3.01
CA GLU A 27 -9.12 0.03 2.25
C GLU A 27 -8.13 -1.00 1.72
N GLU A 28 -8.49 -2.27 1.81
CA GLU A 28 -7.82 -3.39 1.14
C GLU A 28 -8.82 -4.10 0.25
N ARG A 29 -8.47 -4.35 -1.01
CA ARG A 29 -9.24 -5.21 -1.90
C ARG A 29 -8.35 -6.28 -2.50
N ASN A 30 -8.80 -7.54 -2.39
CA ASN A 30 -8.14 -8.68 -2.99
C ASN A 30 -9.18 -9.58 -3.68
N SER A 31 -9.02 -9.79 -4.98
CA SER A 31 -9.84 -10.73 -5.72
C SER A 31 -9.22 -12.13 -5.68
N ASN A 32 -10.04 -13.13 -5.36
CA ASN A 32 -9.64 -14.54 -5.35
C ASN A 32 -9.65 -15.19 -6.75
N ILE A 33 -9.93 -14.42 -7.80
CA ILE A 33 -9.95 -14.90 -9.18
C ILE A 33 -8.54 -14.77 -9.77
N LEU A 34 -8.12 -15.75 -10.57
CA LEU A 34 -6.87 -15.68 -11.35
C LEU A 34 -6.87 -14.44 -12.25
N GLY A 35 -5.87 -13.57 -12.10
CA GLY A 35 -5.79 -12.28 -12.79
C GLY A 35 -6.69 -11.19 -12.20
N GLY A 36 -7.34 -11.45 -11.05
CA GLY A 36 -8.16 -10.48 -10.36
C GLY A 36 -7.35 -9.33 -9.74
N MET A 37 -8.04 -8.24 -9.44
CA MET A 37 -7.43 -7.02 -8.90
C MET A 37 -6.99 -7.20 -7.44
N SER A 38 -5.83 -6.64 -7.10
CA SER A 38 -5.35 -6.50 -5.71
C SER A 38 -4.83 -5.08 -5.50
N TYR A 39 -5.45 -4.33 -4.60
CA TYR A 39 -5.04 -2.96 -4.32
C TYR A 39 -5.32 -2.54 -2.87
N VAL A 40 -4.64 -1.47 -2.46
CA VAL A 40 -4.89 -0.77 -1.20
C VAL A 40 -5.10 0.72 -1.44
N LYS A 41 -5.96 1.34 -0.63
CA LYS A 41 -6.13 2.78 -0.57
C LYS A 41 -5.47 3.30 0.70
N ILE A 42 -4.65 4.33 0.57
CA ILE A 42 -3.83 4.88 1.64
C ILE A 42 -4.11 6.37 1.75
N THR A 43 -4.53 6.82 2.93
CA THR A 43 -4.66 8.24 3.24
C THR A 43 -3.41 8.71 3.95
N PHE A 44 -2.71 9.68 3.37
CA PHE A 44 -1.48 10.25 3.88
C PHE A 44 -1.75 11.53 4.69
N ARG A 45 -0.79 11.92 5.53
CA ARG A 45 -0.87 13.12 6.38
C ARG A 45 -0.90 14.43 5.59
N ASP A 46 -0.48 14.41 4.33
CA ASP A 46 -0.69 15.52 3.40
C ASP A 46 -2.16 15.73 3.00
N GLY A 47 -3.09 14.90 3.51
CA GLY A 47 -4.52 14.98 3.25
C GLY A 47 -4.94 14.26 1.95
N CYS A 48 -3.99 13.75 1.18
CA CYS A 48 -4.27 13.08 -0.08
C CYS A 48 -4.42 11.57 0.10
N THR A 49 -5.39 11.01 -0.62
CA THR A 49 -5.64 9.56 -0.63
C THR A 49 -5.20 8.98 -1.98
N ARG A 50 -4.40 7.92 -1.93
CA ARG A 50 -3.75 7.31 -3.11
C ARG A 50 -4.00 5.80 -3.13
N VAL A 51 -4.07 5.23 -4.33
CA VAL A 51 -4.32 3.80 -4.53
C VAL A 51 -3.06 3.15 -5.09
N PHE A 52 -2.69 2.00 -4.54
CA PHE A 52 -1.55 1.22 -4.99
C PHE A 52 -1.95 -0.23 -5.23
N ASP A 53 -1.33 -0.85 -6.23
CA ASP A 53 -1.43 -2.28 -6.45
C ASP A 53 -0.79 -3.04 -5.26
N ASN A 54 -1.47 -4.04 -4.72
CA ASN A 54 -1.03 -4.81 -3.55
C ASN A 54 -0.61 -6.25 -3.93
N ASN A 55 -0.56 -6.56 -5.21
CA ASN A 55 -0.07 -7.83 -5.75
C ASN A 55 1.45 -7.77 -5.89
N PHE A 56 2.19 -8.43 -5.00
CA PHE A 56 3.65 -8.47 -5.04
C PHE A 56 4.23 -9.05 -6.35
N ALA A 57 3.48 -9.86 -7.10
CA ALA A 57 3.91 -10.36 -8.40
C ALA A 57 3.91 -9.26 -9.48
N ASN A 58 3.22 -8.14 -9.26
CA ASN A 58 3.23 -7.00 -10.15
C ASN A 58 4.48 -6.15 -9.89
N SER A 59 5.24 -5.85 -10.95
CA SER A 59 6.41 -4.96 -10.91
C SER A 59 6.09 -3.56 -10.40
N CYS A 60 4.82 -3.14 -10.52
CA CYS A 60 4.32 -1.84 -10.08
C CYS A 60 3.62 -1.88 -8.71
N CYS A 61 3.76 -2.97 -7.93
CA CYS A 61 3.11 -3.07 -6.62
C CYS A 61 3.62 -2.01 -5.63
N CYS A 62 2.85 -1.77 -4.57
CA CYS A 62 3.10 -0.75 -3.55
C CYS A 62 4.52 -0.83 -2.98
N TYR A 63 5.06 -2.04 -2.79
CA TYR A 63 6.43 -2.23 -2.32
C TYR A 63 7.47 -1.69 -3.32
N HIS A 64 7.34 -2.02 -4.61
CA HIS A 64 8.22 -1.49 -5.65
C HIS A 64 7.98 0.01 -5.89
N ALA A 65 6.75 0.48 -5.65
CA ALA A 65 6.41 1.88 -5.64
C ALA A 65 7.09 2.67 -4.50
N GLY A 66 7.66 1.99 -3.49
CA GLY A 66 8.37 2.63 -2.38
C GLY A 66 7.54 2.78 -1.12
N ILE A 67 6.36 2.17 -1.04
CA ILE A 67 5.59 2.05 0.20
C ILE A 67 6.30 1.08 1.14
N ARG A 68 6.47 1.49 2.40
CA ARG A 68 6.99 0.64 3.47
C ARG A 68 6.05 0.70 4.67
N ARG A 69 5.71 -0.47 5.22
CA ARG A 69 5.03 -0.55 6.50
C ARG A 69 5.96 -0.03 7.59
N CYS A 70 5.47 0.89 8.41
CA CYS A 70 6.13 1.26 9.65
C CYS A 70 5.94 0.08 10.61
N SER A 71 7.02 -0.56 11.01
CA SER A 71 6.98 -1.73 11.91
C SER A 71 6.18 -1.41 13.19
N ASP A 72 5.48 -2.42 13.72
CA ASP A 72 5.37 -2.59 15.17
C ASP A 72 6.74 -3.06 15.73
#